data_AF-A0A0D2ZXG3-F1
#
_entry.id   AF-A0A0D2ZXG3-F1
#
_cell.length_a   1.000
_cell.length_b   1.000
_cell.length_c   1.000
_cell.angle_alpha   90.00
_cell.angle_beta   90.00
_cell.angle_gamma   90.00
#
_symmetry.space_group_name_H-M   'P 1'
#
loop_
_entity.id
_entity.type
_entity.pdbx_description
1 polymer ?
#
loop_
_entity_poly.entity_id
_entity_poly.type
_entity_poly.pdbx_seq_one_letter_code
_entity_poly.pdbx_strand_id
1 'polypeptide(L)'
;MFEFSCVIENVRYYYGDKGFLWYDEKLKDWRTINGLGLLVRHCRGGSGKIEMADYSGKLLMIWDKYKQYKHHPEKKIWCALIAFEKRNNDDEVWGKVEWANIVRTVPNSCVLLRSEIQAV
;
A
#
# COMPACT_ATOMS: atom_id res chain seq x y z
N MET A 1 0.83 -16.44 -6.47
CA MET A 1 1.12 -15.09 -6.98
C MET A 1 0.52 -14.15 -5.96
N PHE A 2 1.32 -13.43 -5.17
CA PHE A 2 0.80 -12.48 -4.19
C PHE A 2 0.18 -11.32 -4.97
N GLU A 3 -1.14 -11.17 -4.92
CA GLU A 3 -1.82 -10.04 -5.56
C GLU A 3 -1.50 -8.77 -4.77
N PHE A 4 -0.55 -7.96 -5.27
CA PHE A 4 -0.28 -6.59 -4.78
C PHE A 4 -1.35 -5.60 -5.25
N SER A 5 -2.60 -6.07 -5.33
CA SER A 5 -3.72 -5.29 -5.80
C SER A 5 -4.93 -5.42 -4.89
N CYS A 6 -5.63 -4.31 -4.73
CA CYS A 6 -6.85 -4.24 -3.95
C CYS A 6 -7.94 -3.61 -4.81
N VAL A 7 -9.17 -4.14 -4.74
CA VAL A 7 -10.33 -3.52 -5.38
C VAL A 7 -11.10 -2.76 -4.31
N ILE A 8 -11.32 -1.47 -4.53
CA ILE A 8 -12.07 -0.59 -3.64
C ILE A 8 -13.08 0.15 -4.52
N GLU A 9 -14.36 0.09 -4.16
CA GLU A 9 -15.45 0.72 -4.93
C GLU A 9 -15.38 0.42 -6.46
N ASN A 10 -15.12 -0.85 -6.80
CA ASN A 10 -14.95 -1.35 -8.17
C ASN A 10 -13.73 -0.81 -8.95
N VAL A 11 -12.83 -0.07 -8.32
CA VAL A 11 -11.57 0.36 -8.93
C VAL A 11 -10.44 -0.54 -8.44
N ARG A 12 -9.64 -1.08 -9.36
CA ARG A 12 -8.47 -1.89 -9.02
C ARG A 12 -7.26 -1.00 -8.81
N TYR A 13 -6.67 -1.09 -7.63
CA TYR A 13 -5.45 -0.40 -7.21
C TYR A 13 -4.29 -1.39 -7.15
N TYR A 14 -3.08 -0.93 -7.45
CA TYR A 14 -1.87 -1.74 -7.43
C TYR A 14 -0.69 -0.91 -6.95
N TYR A 15 0.24 -1.54 -6.23
CA TYR A 15 1.53 -0.94 -5.93
C TYR A 15 2.66 -1.77 -6.57
N GLY A 16 3.55 -1.11 -7.31
CA GLY A 16 4.74 -1.73 -7.90
C GLY A 16 5.89 -0.75 -8.08
N ASP A 17 6.80 -1.05 -9.02
CA ASP A 17 8.04 -0.29 -9.21
C ASP A 17 7.82 1.20 -9.50
N LYS A 18 6.72 1.53 -10.18
CA LYS A 18 6.33 2.91 -10.52
C LYS A 18 5.57 3.63 -9.39
N GLY A 19 5.36 2.96 -8.25
CA GLY A 19 4.54 3.44 -7.14
C GLY A 19 3.09 2.95 -7.22
N PHE A 20 2.16 3.81 -6.82
CA PHE A 20 0.73 3.50 -6.82
C PHE A 20 0.10 3.71 -8.19
N LEU A 21 -0.58 2.69 -8.68
CA LEU A 21 -1.31 2.69 -9.93
C LEU A 21 -2.78 2.33 -9.69
N TRP A 22 -3.65 2.82 -10.56
CA TRP A 22 -5.04 2.37 -10.68
C TRP A 22 -5.29 1.90 -12.11
N TYR A 23 -6.21 0.94 -12.28
CA TYR A 23 -6.59 0.46 -13.61
C TYR A 23 -7.69 1.34 -14.20
N ASP A 24 -7.37 2.01 -15.30
CA ASP A 24 -8.31 2.85 -16.04
C ASP A 24 -9.08 1.97 -17.03
N GLU A 25 -10.32 1.63 -16.68
CA GLU A 25 -11.18 0.78 -17.50
C GLU A 25 -11.51 1.40 -18.87
N LYS A 26 -11.49 2.74 -19.01
CA LYS A 26 -11.77 3.43 -20.28
C LYS A 26 -10.59 3.25 -21.24
N LEU A 27 -9.37 3.40 -20.73
CA LEU A 27 -8.13 3.31 -21.52
C LEU A 27 -7.52 1.91 -21.54
N LYS A 28 -8.06 0.98 -20.73
CA LYS A 28 -7.57 -0.39 -20.54
C LYS A 28 -6.09 -0.46 -20.14
N ASP A 29 -5.63 0.52 -19.36
CA ASP A 29 -4.22 0.66 -18.96
C ASP A 29 -4.06 1.07 -17.49
N TRP A 30 -2.86 0.84 -16.94
CA TRP A 30 -2.50 1.24 -15.59
C TRP A 30 -1.97 2.67 -15.55
N ARG A 31 -2.57 3.50 -14.69
CA ARG A 31 -2.22 4.93 -14.58
C ARG A 31 -1.76 5.29 -13.19
N THR A 32 -0.83 6.24 -13.10
CA THR A 32 -0.27 6.71 -11.83
C THR A 32 -1.33 7.42 -11.00
N ILE A 33 -1.33 7.15 -9.70
CA ILE A 33 -2.13 7.89 -8.73
C ILE A 33 -1.35 9.12 -8.27
N ASN A 34 -1.98 10.28 -8.37
CA ASN A 34 -1.38 11.56 -7.96
C ASN A 34 -1.40 11.72 -6.43
N GLY A 35 -0.58 12.64 -5.89
CA GLY A 35 -0.60 13.01 -4.46
C GLY A 35 0.16 12.08 -3.51
N LEU A 36 0.66 10.91 -3.97
CA LEU A 36 1.31 9.91 -3.11
C LEU A 36 2.85 9.88 -3.19
N GLY A 37 3.47 10.88 -3.83
CA GLY A 37 4.92 10.86 -4.12
C GLY A 37 5.81 10.74 -2.87
N LEU A 38 5.43 11.35 -1.74
CA LEU A 38 6.16 11.20 -0.48
C LEU A 38 6.05 9.77 0.06
N LEU A 39 4.86 9.18 0.04
CA LEU A 39 4.64 7.82 0.52
C LEU A 39 5.44 6.81 -0.30
N VAL A 40 5.47 6.94 -1.64
CA VAL A 40 6.29 6.08 -2.53
C VAL A 40 7.76 6.10 -2.14
N ARG A 41 8.32 7.28 -1.81
CA ARG A 41 9.71 7.39 -1.31
C ARG A 41 9.87 6.69 0.04
N HIS A 42 8.86 6.78 0.90
CA HIS A 42 8.85 6.13 2.21
C HIS A 42 8.63 4.61 2.16
N CYS A 43 8.08 4.04 1.11
CA CYS A 43 7.94 2.58 0.98
C CYS A 43 9.26 1.88 0.62
N ARG A 44 10.31 2.62 0.24
CA ARG A 44 11.63 2.06 -0.11
C ARG A 44 12.44 1.63 1.12
N GLY A 45 13.23 0.55 0.99
CA GLY A 45 14.17 0.09 2.02
C GLY A 45 13.64 -1.01 2.96
N GLY A 46 12.58 -1.69 2.57
CA GLY A 46 12.01 -2.86 3.25
C GLY A 46 12.38 -4.19 2.59
N SER A 47 11.64 -5.24 2.96
CA SER A 47 11.73 -6.56 2.30
C SER A 47 11.13 -6.58 0.90
N GLY A 48 10.46 -5.50 0.49
CA GLY A 48 9.65 -5.44 -0.72
C GLY A 48 8.25 -6.05 -0.56
N LYS A 49 7.95 -6.66 0.61
CA LYS A 49 6.62 -7.17 0.90
C LYS A 49 5.68 -6.04 1.31
N ILE A 50 4.59 -5.93 0.58
CA ILE A 50 3.51 -4.96 0.81
C ILE A 50 2.20 -5.75 0.78
N GLU A 51 1.34 -5.47 1.75
CA GLU A 51 -0.02 -5.97 1.80
C GLU A 51 -0.99 -4.80 1.66
N MET A 52 -2.07 -5.03 0.92
CA MET A 52 -3.08 -4.03 0.58
C MET A 52 -4.47 -4.63 0.86
N ALA A 53 -5.34 -3.86 1.49
CA ALA A 53 -6.71 -4.26 1.79
C ALA A 53 -7.68 -3.08 1.69
N ASP A 54 -8.94 -3.37 1.39
CA ASP A 54 -10.03 -2.41 1.55
C ASP A 54 -10.37 -2.30 3.03
N TYR A 55 -10.36 -1.06 3.53
CA TYR A 55 -10.80 -0.71 4.86
C TYR A 55 -11.79 0.45 4.77
N SER A 56 -13.08 0.12 4.72
CA SER A 56 -14.18 1.07 4.67
C SER A 56 -14.10 2.05 3.49
N GLY A 57 -13.85 1.55 2.28
CA GLY A 57 -13.76 2.37 1.06
C GLY A 57 -12.42 3.09 0.92
N LYS A 58 -11.42 2.73 1.74
CA LYS A 58 -10.07 3.30 1.73
C LYS A 58 -9.05 2.19 1.62
N LEU A 59 -7.87 2.54 1.11
CA LEU A 59 -6.78 1.59 1.01
C LEU A 59 -5.99 1.57 2.32
N LEU A 60 -6.03 0.43 2.99
CA LEU A 60 -5.09 0.10 4.05
C LEU A 60 -3.87 -0.57 3.42
N MET A 61 -2.68 -0.03 3.68
CA MET A 61 -1.42 -0.57 3.17
C MET A 61 -0.47 -0.86 4.33
N ILE A 62 0.12 -2.05 4.35
CA ILE A 62 1.09 -2.49 5.35
C ILE A 62 2.39 -2.88 4.67
N TRP A 63 3.52 -2.45 5.22
CA TRP A 63 4.85 -2.81 4.71
C TRP A 63 5.88 -2.82 5.83
N ASP A 64 7.03 -3.46 5.61
CA ASP A 64 8.14 -3.41 6.55
C ASP A 64 9.29 -2.50 6.09
N LYS A 65 10.07 -1.99 7.04
CA LYS A 65 11.33 -1.28 6.79
C LYS A 65 12.42 -1.76 7.73
N TYR A 66 13.57 -2.11 7.19
CA TYR A 66 14.70 -2.54 8.00
C TYR A 66 15.32 -1.36 8.76
N LYS A 67 15.71 -1.59 10.01
CA LYS A 67 16.66 -0.72 10.71
C LYS A 67 18.03 -1.42 10.68
N GLN A 68 19.03 -0.76 10.10
CA GLN A 68 20.40 -1.27 10.13
C GLN A 68 21.02 -0.98 11.51
N TYR A 69 20.89 -1.91 12.46
CA TYR A 69 21.71 -1.90 13.68
C TYR A 69 22.58 -3.17 13.72
N LYS A 70 23.84 -2.99 14.10
CA LYS A 70 24.90 -4.00 14.00
C LYS A 70 24.71 -5.23 14.92
N HIS A 71 23.84 -5.17 15.93
CA HIS A 71 23.80 -6.18 16.98
C HIS A 71 22.43 -6.83 17.23
N HIS A 72 21.32 -6.21 16.78
CA HIS A 72 19.97 -6.79 16.83
C HIS A 72 19.18 -6.38 15.58
N PRO A 73 19.08 -7.25 14.56
CA PRO A 73 18.38 -6.93 13.32
C PRO A 73 16.86 -6.90 13.57
N GLU A 74 16.31 -5.69 13.67
CA GLU A 74 14.88 -5.42 13.81
C GLU A 74 14.33 -4.67 12.58
N LYS A 75 13.03 -4.83 12.35
CA LYS A 75 12.29 -4.07 11.34
C LYS A 75 11.03 -3.45 11.92
N LYS A 76 10.66 -2.32 11.35
CA LYS A 76 9.44 -1.60 11.67
C LYS A 76 8.36 -1.99 10.68
N ILE A 77 7.22 -2.43 11.19
CA ILE A 77 6.00 -2.59 10.41
C ILE A 77 5.31 -1.22 10.39
N TRP A 78 5.13 -0.71 9.18
CA TRP A 78 4.42 0.52 8.90
C TRP A 78 3.03 0.20 8.36
N CYS A 79 2.12 1.11 8.63
CA CYS A 79 0.79 1.08 8.07
C CYS A 79 0.41 2.47 7.60
N ALA A 80 -0.34 2.55 6.50
CA ALA A 80 -0.91 3.76 5.97
C ALA A 80 -2.37 3.53 5.57
N LEU A 81 -3.21 4.53 5.85
CA LEU A 81 -4.57 4.60 5.37
C LEU A 81 -4.65 5.70 4.31
N ILE A 82 -5.12 5.35 3.12
CA ILE A 82 -5.12 6.22 1.95
C ILE A 82 -6.55 6.35 1.44
N ALA A 83 -7.04 7.58 1.38
CA ALA A 83 -8.29 7.91 0.72
C ALA A 83 -8.02 8.25 -0.75
N PHE A 84 -8.90 7.81 -1.63
CA PHE A 84 -8.84 8.14 -3.06
C PHE A 84 -9.97 9.07 -3.46
N GLU A 85 -9.70 9.93 -4.43
CA GLU A 85 -10.68 10.80 -5.06
C GLU A 85 -10.49 10.77 -6.57
N LYS A 86 -11.60 10.68 -7.32
CA LYS A 86 -11.60 10.86 -8.77
C LYS A 86 -11.75 12.33 -9.11
N ARG A 87 -11.02 12.80 -10.11
CA ARG A 87 -11.02 14.20 -10.57
C ARG A 87 -11.07 14.25 -12.09
N ASN A 88 -11.35 15.44 -12.62
CA ASN A 88 -11.37 15.71 -14.07
C ASN A 88 -12.23 14.69 -14.82
N ASN A 89 -13.53 14.59 -14.47
CA ASN A 89 -14.49 13.65 -15.07
C ASN A 89 -14.03 12.17 -15.03
N ASP A 90 -13.46 11.76 -13.90
CA ASP A 90 -12.93 10.41 -13.65
C ASP A 90 -11.73 10.03 -14.51
N ASP A 91 -11.04 11.00 -15.11
CA ASP A 91 -9.82 10.75 -15.90
C ASP A 91 -8.54 10.78 -15.04
N GLU A 92 -8.65 11.20 -13.78
CA GLU A 92 -7.56 11.20 -12.81
C GLU A 92 -8.00 10.61 -11.47
N VAL A 93 -7.06 9.90 -10.82
CA VAL A 93 -7.20 9.47 -9.43
C VAL A 93 -6.10 10.11 -8.60
N TRP A 94 -6.51 10.72 -7.49
CA TRP A 94 -5.62 11.31 -6.50
C TRP A 94 -5.72 10.53 -5.19
N GLY A 95 -4.59 10.37 -4.52
CA GLY A 95 -4.50 9.75 -3.21
C GLY A 95 -4.10 10.74 -2.14
N LYS A 96 -4.77 10.66 -0.98
CA LYS A 96 -4.45 11.41 0.23
C LYS A 96 -4.13 10.42 1.35
N VAL A 97 -2.94 10.54 1.93
CA VAL A 97 -2.58 9.80 3.14
C VAL A 97 -3.30 10.44 4.31
N GLU A 98 -4.30 9.75 4.87
CA GLU A 98 -5.02 10.23 6.06
C GLU A 98 -4.25 9.92 7.34
N TRP A 99 -3.55 8.79 7.35
CA TRP A 99 -2.73 8.37 8.48
C TRP A 99 -1.61 7.48 7.99
N ALA A 100 -0.41 7.63 8.58
CA ALA A 100 0.69 6.71 8.38
C ALA A 100 1.58 6.67 9.62
N ASN A 101 1.83 5.49 10.18
CA ASN A 101 2.69 5.35 11.34
C ASN A 101 3.30 3.94 11.45
N ILE A 102 4.28 3.79 12.34
CA ILE A 102 4.80 2.50 12.77
C ILE A 102 3.77 1.89 13.71
N VAL A 103 3.29 0.70 13.38
CA VAL A 103 2.37 -0.05 14.25
C VAL A 103 3.11 -1.03 15.16
N ARG A 104 4.28 -1.51 14.73
CA ARG A 104 5.07 -2.48 15.50
C ARG A 104 6.54 -2.49 15.11
N THR A 105 7.42 -2.78 16.06
CA THR A 105 8.80 -3.21 15.80
C THR A 105 8.89 -4.71 16.07
N VAL A 106 9.50 -5.46 15.17
CA VAL A 106 9.61 -6.92 15.23
C VAL A 106 11.03 -7.37 14.88
N PRO A 107 11.46 -8.57 15.34
CA PRO A 107 12.67 -9.21 14.84
C PRO A 107 12.64 -9.35 13.31
N ASN A 108 13.81 -9.29 12.66
CA ASN A 108 13.87 -9.44 11.19
C ASN A 108 13.38 -10.80 10.68
N SER A 109 13.37 -11.83 11.52
CA SER A 109 12.83 -13.16 11.20
C SER A 109 11.31 -13.20 11.04
N CYS A 110 10.57 -12.20 11.55
CA CYS A 110 9.13 -12.14 11.38
C CYS A 110 8.77 -11.92 9.91
N VAL A 111 7.74 -12.60 9.40
CA VAL A 111 7.21 -12.42 8.05
C VAL A 111 5.77 -11.91 8.12
N LEU A 112 5.39 -11.03 7.19
CA LEU A 112 3.99 -10.67 7.01
C LEU A 112 3.28 -11.82 6.29
N LEU A 113 2.12 -12.22 6.82
CA LEU A 113 1.25 -13.25 6.26
C LEU A 113 -0.13 -12.62 6.04
N ARG A 114 -0.75 -12.93 4.90
CA ARG A 114 -2.13 -12.57 4.61
C ARG A 114 -3.04 -13.72 5.04
N SER A 115 -4.05 -13.43 5.85
CA SER A 115 -5.12 -14.38 6.20
C SER A 115 -6.46 -13.67 6.08
N GLU A 116 -7.41 -14.29 5.40
CA GLU A 116 -8.78 -13.81 5.31
C GLU A 116 -9.62 -14.57 6.34
N ILE A 117 -10.21 -13.82 7.28
CA ILE A 117 -11.15 -14.40 8.24
C ILE A 117 -12.54 -14.19 7.64
N GLN A 118 -13.16 -15.27 7.19
CA GLN A 118 -14.58 -15.23 6.84
C GLN A 118 -15.37 -15.19 8.14
N ALA A 119 -16.14 -14.11 8.35
CA ALA A 119 -17.14 -14.10 9.40
C ALA A 119 -18.20 -15.16 9.06
N VAL A 120 -18.41 -16.09 9.99
CA VAL A 120 -19.47 -17.11 9.94
C VAL A 120 -20.80 -16.48 10.30
#